data_AF-R9AAT0-F1
#
_entry.id   AF-R9AAT0-F1
#
_cell.length_a   1.000
_cell.length_b   1.000
_cell.length_c   1.000
_cell.angle_alpha   90.00
_cell.angle_beta   90.00
_cell.angle_gamma   90.00
#
_symmetry.space_group_name_H-M   'P 1'
#
loop_
_entity.id
_entity.type
_entity.pdbx_description
1 polymer ?
#
loop_
_entity_poly.entity_id
_entity_poly.type
_entity_poly.pdbx_seq_one_letter_code
_entity_poly.pdbx_strand_id
1 'polypeptide(L)'
;MEDFEEIGSESKWVKQSGLRRRSFYPCGNTHSRNVIEDEFEGEVNGVSEVDDAATSESTSTALISVVWDIFHSKTYNVPVLYFNGYIDSQPLRSLDTLIAQGILKHTEHSGYISITDHPLSRLTCYYIHPCNLSTAVDEIMAAEPHAEYNRVWRMIIDTLVYIS
;
A
#
# COMPACT_ATOMS: atom_id res chain seq x y z
N MET A 1 21.29 26.79 42.76
CA MET A 1 21.67 25.58 42.00
C MET A 1 20.44 25.21 41.22
N GLU A 2 20.22 26.00 40.18
CA GLU A 2 19.15 25.81 39.19
C GLU A 2 19.77 24.98 38.07
N ASP A 3 19.01 24.03 37.55
CA ASP A 3 19.10 23.38 36.22
C ASP A 3 18.70 21.91 36.33
N PHE A 4 17.58 21.56 35.69
CA PHE A 4 17.51 20.65 34.55
C PHE A 4 16.04 20.58 34.13
N GLU A 5 15.62 21.51 33.27
CA GLU A 5 14.44 21.28 32.43
C GLU A 5 14.81 20.19 31.42
N GLU A 6 14.35 18.97 31.69
CA GLU A 6 14.43 17.85 30.77
C GLU A 6 13.43 18.09 29.63
N ILE A 7 13.92 18.69 28.54
CA ILE A 7 13.19 18.83 27.27
C ILE A 7 13.24 17.48 26.54
N GLY A 8 12.46 16.51 27.03
CA GLY A 8 12.32 15.18 26.45
C GLY A 8 11.17 15.10 25.44
N SER A 9 11.47 15.36 24.17
CA SER A 9 10.83 14.83 22.95
C SER A 9 9.34 14.40 22.97
N GLU A 10 8.43 15.19 23.54
CA GLU A 10 6.99 15.02 23.30
C GLU A 10 6.63 15.53 21.89
N SER A 11 6.97 14.74 20.88
CA SER A 11 6.49 14.95 19.51
C SER A 11 4.99 14.63 19.45
N LYS A 12 4.17 15.59 19.88
CA LYS A 12 2.98 16.11 19.19
C LYS A 12 1.99 15.10 18.56
N TRP A 13 1.72 13.97 19.22
CA TRP A 13 0.57 13.09 18.87
C TRP A 13 -0.66 13.33 19.76
N VAL A 14 -0.77 14.53 20.35
CA VAL A 14 -1.89 14.87 21.25
C VAL A 14 -3.09 15.38 20.43
N LYS A 15 -4.15 14.55 20.44
CA LYS A 15 -5.54 14.71 19.94
C LYS A 15 -5.85 14.17 18.54
N GLN A 16 -6.03 12.85 18.44
CA GLN A 16 -6.96 12.15 17.51
C GLN A 16 -6.92 12.47 16.00
N SER A 17 -6.04 13.35 15.52
CA SER A 17 -5.91 13.70 14.12
C SER A 17 -5.02 12.66 13.45
N GLY A 18 -5.64 11.62 12.90
CA GLY A 18 -4.93 10.70 12.03
C GLY A 18 -4.40 11.42 10.78
N LEU A 19 -3.25 11.00 10.28
CA LEU A 19 -2.74 11.50 9.01
C LEU A 19 -3.44 10.77 7.88
N ARG A 20 -4.24 11.49 7.08
CA ARG A 20 -4.96 10.94 5.93
C ARG A 20 -4.27 11.32 4.63
N ARG A 21 -4.01 10.33 3.77
CA ARG A 21 -3.45 10.50 2.43
C ARG A 21 -4.25 9.72 1.41
N ARG A 22 -4.41 10.25 0.20
CA ARG A 22 -4.94 9.48 -0.94
C ARG A 22 -3.87 9.39 -2.02
N SER A 23 -3.58 8.18 -2.47
CA SER A 23 -2.67 7.89 -3.57
C SER A 23 -3.46 7.31 -4.74
N PHE A 24 -2.97 7.51 -5.96
CA PHE A 24 -3.62 7.11 -7.20
C PHE A 24 -2.64 6.29 -8.04
N TYR A 25 -3.10 5.15 -8.55
CA TYR A 25 -2.31 4.19 -9.29
C TYR A 25 -3.04 3.86 -10.61
N PRO A 26 -2.37 3.90 -11.75
CA PRO A 26 -2.98 3.45 -13.00
C PRO A 26 -3.27 1.95 -12.90
N CYS A 27 -4.47 1.51 -13.29
CA CYS A 27 -4.75 0.08 -13.45
C CYS A 27 -4.06 -0.39 -14.74
N GLY A 28 -2.80 -0.77 -14.63
CA GLY A 28 -2.08 -1.39 -15.73
C GLY A 28 -2.44 -2.86 -15.84
N ASN A 29 -2.68 -3.36 -17.06
CA ASN A 29 -2.70 -4.80 -17.33
C ASN A 29 -1.33 -5.37 -16.91
N THR A 30 -1.24 -5.99 -15.75
CA THR A 30 -0.09 -6.82 -15.43
C THR A 30 -0.14 -8.03 -16.34
N HIS A 31 0.60 -7.93 -17.45
CA HIS A 31 1.02 -9.00 -18.34
C HIS A 31 0.03 -10.17 -18.46
N SER A 32 -0.76 -10.14 -19.54
CA SER A 32 -1.09 -11.40 -20.22
C SER A 32 0.23 -12.13 -20.41
N ARG A 33 0.41 -13.20 -19.64
CA ARG A 33 1.58 -14.07 -19.73
C ARG A 33 1.41 -14.79 -21.06
N ASN A 34 1.84 -14.16 -22.15
CA ASN A 34 2.02 -14.82 -23.44
C ASN A 34 3.03 -15.92 -23.19
N VAL A 35 2.52 -17.12 -22.92
CA VAL A 35 3.23 -18.36 -23.20
C VAL A 35 3.32 -18.38 -24.73
N ILE A 36 4.41 -17.83 -25.26
CA ILE A 36 4.80 -18.09 -26.64
C ILE A 36 5.32 -19.52 -26.59
N GLU A 37 4.45 -20.47 -26.94
CA GLU A 37 4.91 -21.78 -27.41
C GLU A 37 5.61 -21.51 -28.74
N ASP A 38 6.93 -21.66 -28.70
CA ASP A 38 7.82 -21.58 -29.84
C ASP A 38 7.72 -22.87 -30.67
N GLU A 39 8.08 -22.76 -31.94
CA GLU A 39 8.16 -23.78 -33.00
C GLU A 39 6.87 -24.09 -33.80
N PHE A 40 6.65 -23.30 -34.87
CA PHE A 40 6.27 -23.87 -36.17
C PHE A 40 6.73 -22.97 -37.33
N GLU A 41 7.77 -23.40 -38.04
CA GLU A 41 8.19 -22.81 -39.32
C GLU A 41 7.20 -23.20 -40.44
N GLY A 42 6.60 -22.20 -41.08
CA GLY A 42 5.70 -22.38 -42.21
C GLY A 42 5.61 -21.13 -43.07
N GLU A 43 6.47 -21.07 -44.09
CA GLU A 43 6.45 -20.09 -45.18
C GLU A 43 5.15 -20.22 -46.01
N VAL A 44 4.30 -19.18 -46.04
CA VAL A 44 3.35 -18.94 -47.14
C VAL A 44 3.15 -17.44 -47.40
N ASN A 45 3.45 -17.08 -48.64
CA ASN A 45 3.32 -15.80 -49.31
C ASN A 45 1.85 -15.48 -49.66
N GLY A 46 1.35 -14.25 -49.45
CA GLY A 46 0.00 -13.86 -49.89
C GLY A 46 -0.43 -12.44 -49.52
N VAL A 47 -0.44 -11.55 -50.51
CA VAL A 47 -0.94 -10.16 -50.44
C VAL A 47 -2.46 -10.12 -50.41
N SER A 48 -3.04 -9.35 -49.47
CA SER A 48 -4.34 -8.69 -49.67
C SER A 48 -4.42 -7.42 -48.82
N GLU A 49 -4.53 -6.26 -49.48
CA GLU A 49 -4.94 -5.00 -48.85
C GLU A 49 -6.41 -5.11 -48.44
N VAL A 50 -6.68 -5.02 -47.14
CA VAL A 50 -8.03 -4.81 -46.60
C VAL A 50 -7.99 -3.58 -45.70
N ASP A 51 -8.81 -2.61 -46.10
CA ASP A 51 -9.11 -1.35 -45.45
C ASP A 51 -9.80 -1.65 -44.11
N ASP A 52 -9.01 -1.73 -43.03
CA ASP A 52 -9.51 -2.01 -41.68
C ASP A 52 -9.69 -0.68 -40.94
N ALA A 53 -10.94 -0.26 -40.84
CA ALA A 53 -11.36 0.92 -40.10
C ALA A 53 -10.95 0.76 -38.63
N ALA A 54 -9.85 1.41 -38.25
CA ALA A 54 -9.36 1.49 -36.89
C ALA A 54 -10.41 2.14 -35.99
N THR A 55 -11.31 1.32 -35.44
CA THR A 55 -12.16 1.68 -34.31
C THR A 55 -11.23 1.92 -33.15
N SER A 56 -10.99 3.19 -32.83
CA SER A 56 -10.18 3.59 -31.70
C SER A 56 -10.96 3.19 -30.44
N GLU A 57 -10.74 1.98 -29.94
CA GLU A 57 -11.13 1.60 -28.59
C GLU A 57 -10.42 2.55 -27.64
N SER A 58 -11.13 3.59 -27.23
CA SER A 58 -10.75 4.43 -26.09
C SER A 58 -10.77 3.54 -24.86
N THR A 59 -9.68 2.82 -24.63
CA THR A 59 -9.41 2.06 -23.42
C THR A 59 -9.25 3.05 -22.28
N SER A 60 -10.38 3.42 -21.68
CA SER A 60 -10.43 4.10 -20.38
C SER A 60 -9.65 3.24 -19.39
N THR A 61 -8.41 3.62 -19.12
CA THR A 61 -7.58 2.95 -18.12
C THR A 61 -8.21 3.24 -16.76
N ALA A 62 -8.80 2.22 -16.14
CA ALA A 62 -9.37 2.37 -14.81
C ALA A 62 -8.29 2.88 -13.85
N LEU A 63 -8.68 3.72 -12.88
CA LEU A 63 -7.74 4.30 -11.94
C LEU A 63 -8.03 3.75 -10.54
N ILE A 64 -7.01 3.18 -9.91
CA ILE A 64 -7.09 2.67 -8.54
C ILE A 64 -6.68 3.79 -7.59
N SER A 65 -7.55 4.12 -6.64
CA SER A 65 -7.20 5.05 -5.57
C SER A 65 -7.12 4.31 -4.25
N VAL A 66 -6.10 4.59 -3.46
CA VAL A 66 -5.96 4.04 -2.10
C VAL A 66 -5.95 5.18 -1.12
N VAL A 67 -6.81 5.08 -0.11
CA VAL A 67 -6.84 5.99 1.02
C VAL A 67 -6.08 5.35 2.16
N TRP A 68 -5.10 6.06 2.68
CA TRP A 68 -4.24 5.69 3.79
C TRP A 68 -4.55 6.59 4.97
N ASP A 69 -4.67 6.00 6.15
CA ASP A 69 -5.00 6.69 7.38
C ASP A 69 -4.09 6.17 8.50
N ILE A 70 -3.32 7.03 9.16
CA ILE A 70 -2.39 6.63 10.23
C ILE A 70 -2.92 7.10 11.58
N PHE A 71 -3.10 6.18 12.52
CA PHE A 71 -3.51 6.47 13.89
C PHE A 71 -2.55 5.90 14.92
N HIS A 72 -2.31 6.62 16.00
CA HIS A 72 -1.51 6.10 17.10
C HIS A 72 -2.31 5.09 17.94
N SER A 73 -1.79 3.88 18.09
CA SER A 73 -2.34 2.89 19.01
C SER A 73 -1.77 3.09 20.40
N LYS A 74 -2.63 3.40 21.38
CA LYS A 74 -2.23 3.53 22.78
C LYS A 74 -1.76 2.21 23.40
N THR A 75 -2.33 1.09 22.95
CA THR A 75 -2.03 -0.24 23.49
C THR A 75 -0.64 -0.72 23.08
N TYR A 76 -0.25 -0.47 21.83
CA TYR A 76 1.02 -0.92 21.28
C TYR A 76 2.08 0.18 21.21
N ASN A 77 1.71 1.42 21.55
CA ASN A 77 2.57 2.61 21.48
C ASN A 77 3.26 2.80 20.12
N VAL A 78 2.54 2.51 19.03
CA VAL A 78 3.03 2.67 17.65
C VAL A 78 1.96 3.28 16.75
N PRO A 79 2.34 3.97 15.66
CA PRO A 79 1.43 4.32 14.59
C PRO A 79 0.94 3.07 13.85
N VAL A 80 -0.35 3.06 13.53
CA VAL A 80 -1.06 1.97 12.86
C VAL A 80 -1.61 2.49 11.55
N LEU A 81 -1.32 1.77 10.46
CA LEU A 81 -1.76 2.11 9.13
C LEU A 81 -3.09 1.41 8.82
N TYR A 82 -4.11 2.20 8.54
CA TYR A 82 -5.41 1.80 8.03
C TYR A 82 -5.50 2.18 6.55
N PHE A 83 -6.19 1.39 5.74
CA PHE A 83 -6.37 1.70 4.34
C PHE A 83 -7.61 1.09 3.72
N ASN A 84 -8.05 1.72 2.63
CA ASN A 84 -9.09 1.23 1.73
C ASN A 84 -8.73 1.55 0.29
N GLY A 85 -8.83 0.54 -0.59
CA GLY A 85 -8.69 0.72 -2.02
C GLY A 85 -10.04 0.94 -2.71
N TYR A 86 -10.02 1.66 -3.81
CA TYR A 86 -11.18 1.96 -4.63
C TYR A 86 -10.82 1.87 -6.12
N ILE A 87 -11.73 1.36 -6.92
CA ILE A 87 -11.68 1.42 -8.39
C ILE A 87 -12.94 2.13 -8.87
N ASP A 88 -12.79 3.17 -9.68
CA ASP A 88 -13.92 3.98 -10.18
C ASP A 88 -14.89 4.42 -9.05
N SER A 89 -14.33 4.83 -7.92
CA SER A 89 -15.04 5.22 -6.68
C SER A 89 -15.77 4.10 -5.93
N GLN A 90 -15.72 2.85 -6.39
CA GLN A 90 -16.25 1.69 -5.67
C GLN A 90 -15.19 1.06 -4.78
N PRO A 91 -15.50 0.68 -3.52
CA PRO A 91 -14.53 0.02 -2.64
C PRO A 91 -14.14 -1.35 -3.19
N LEU A 92 -12.85 -1.67 -3.10
CA LEU A 92 -12.34 -3.00 -3.43
C LEU A 92 -12.90 -4.04 -2.45
N ARG A 93 -13.31 -5.20 -2.98
CA ARG A 93 -13.83 -6.32 -2.16
C ARG A 93 -12.73 -7.25 -1.65
N SER A 94 -11.59 -7.27 -2.33
CA SER A 94 -10.42 -8.06 -1.97
C SER A 94 -9.13 -7.26 -2.18
N LEU A 95 -8.04 -7.75 -1.60
CA LEU A 95 -6.72 -7.15 -1.74
C LEU A 95 -6.01 -7.56 -3.04
N ASP A 96 -6.57 -8.51 -3.80
CA ASP A 96 -5.92 -9.10 -4.98
C ASP A 96 -5.56 -8.02 -6.02
N THR A 97 -6.44 -7.04 -6.22
CA THR A 97 -6.17 -5.91 -7.13
C THR A 97 -4.98 -5.07 -6.64
N LEU A 98 -4.85 -4.83 -5.34
CA LEU A 98 -3.73 -4.07 -4.80
C LEU A 98 -2.42 -4.86 -4.84
N ILE A 99 -2.49 -6.19 -4.66
CA ILE A 99 -1.35 -7.09 -4.78
C ILE A 99 -0.89 -7.18 -6.23
N ALA A 100 -1.83 -7.39 -7.17
CA ALA A 100 -1.54 -7.47 -8.60
C ALA A 100 -0.86 -6.19 -9.11
N GLN A 101 -1.26 -5.01 -8.63
CA GLN A 101 -0.63 -3.75 -8.98
C GLN A 101 0.68 -3.46 -8.22
N GLY A 102 1.14 -4.37 -7.35
CA GLY A 102 2.34 -4.19 -6.55
C GLY A 102 2.24 -3.09 -5.46
N ILE A 103 1.03 -2.59 -5.20
CA ILE A 103 0.77 -1.60 -4.15
C ILE A 103 0.92 -2.26 -2.78
N LEU A 104 0.38 -3.47 -2.65
CA LEU A 104 0.69 -4.37 -1.55
C LEU A 104 1.73 -5.37 -2.05
N LYS A 105 2.86 -5.47 -1.36
CA LYS A 105 3.85 -6.50 -1.67
C LYS A 105 3.24 -7.85 -1.31
N HIS A 106 3.44 -8.89 -2.12
CA HIS A 106 2.79 -10.22 -1.95
C HIS A 106 2.81 -10.67 -0.47
N THR A 107 1.68 -10.49 0.21
CA THR A 107 1.53 -10.77 1.64
C THR A 107 0.72 -12.03 1.90
N GLU A 108 0.69 -12.98 0.94
CA GLU A 108 -0.22 -14.15 0.94
C GLU A 108 -0.24 -14.94 2.25
N HIS A 109 0.80 -14.78 3.09
CA HIS A 109 0.93 -15.46 4.38
C HIS A 109 1.30 -14.53 5.54
N SER A 110 1.19 -13.22 5.36
CA SER A 110 1.92 -12.32 6.25
C SER A 110 1.30 -12.21 7.65
N GLY A 111 -0.01 -12.46 7.82
CA GLY A 111 -0.67 -12.32 9.13
C GLY A 111 -0.66 -10.88 9.70
N TYR A 112 -0.02 -9.94 9.00
CA TYR A 112 0.06 -8.53 9.40
C TYR A 112 -1.16 -7.74 8.93
N ILE A 113 -1.89 -8.16 7.89
CA ILE A 113 -3.07 -7.42 7.42
C ILE A 113 -4.34 -8.08 7.99
N SER A 114 -5.20 -7.26 8.57
CA SER A 114 -6.48 -7.68 9.14
C SER A 114 -7.59 -6.71 8.77
N ILE A 115 -8.84 -7.13 8.94
CA ILE A 115 -10.03 -6.30 8.73
C ILE A 115 -10.53 -5.80 10.08
N THR A 116 -10.87 -4.52 10.17
CA THR A 116 -11.46 -3.92 11.37
C THR A 116 -12.28 -2.67 11.01
N ASP A 117 -12.90 -2.06 12.01
CA ASP A 117 -13.59 -0.78 11.84
C ASP A 117 -12.61 0.38 11.97
N HIS A 118 -12.66 1.29 11.00
CA HIS A 118 -11.83 2.48 10.99
C HIS A 118 -12.14 3.38 12.21
N PRO A 119 -11.13 3.89 12.93
CA PRO A 119 -11.33 4.56 14.23
C PRO A 119 -12.18 5.84 14.17
N LEU A 120 -12.12 6.59 13.05
CA LEU A 120 -12.98 7.78 12.83
C LEU A 120 -14.30 7.46 12.12
N SER A 121 -14.25 6.94 10.90
CA SER A 121 -15.46 6.74 10.07
C SER A 121 -16.34 5.57 10.50
N ARG A 122 -15.84 4.64 11.33
CA ARG A 122 -16.53 3.39 11.73
C ARG A 122 -16.92 2.49 10.56
N LEU A 123 -16.29 2.70 9.40
CA LEU A 123 -16.47 1.85 8.24
C LEU A 123 -15.42 0.73 8.25
N THR A 124 -15.79 -0.42 7.73
CA THR A 124 -14.85 -1.54 7.57
C THR A 124 -13.67 -1.13 6.68
N CYS A 125 -12.47 -1.48 7.12
CA CYS A 125 -11.23 -1.19 6.41
C CYS A 125 -10.18 -2.25 6.72
N TYR A 126 -9.12 -2.25 5.93
CA TYR A 126 -7.93 -3.03 6.21
C TYR A 126 -6.98 -2.24 7.11
N TYR A 127 -6.23 -2.94 7.94
CA TYR A 127 -5.15 -2.33 8.73
C TYR A 127 -3.97 -3.28 8.89
N ILE A 128 -2.80 -2.70 9.11
CA ILE A 128 -1.59 -3.44 9.47
C ILE A 128 -1.57 -3.63 10.99
N HIS A 129 -1.66 -4.88 11.44
CA HIS A 129 -1.68 -5.28 12.83
C HIS A 129 -0.38 -4.86 13.54
N PRO A 130 -0.47 -4.10 14.64
CA PRO A 130 0.69 -3.47 15.25
C PRO A 130 1.57 -4.41 16.09
N CYS A 131 1.11 -5.62 16.44
CA CYS A 131 1.83 -6.47 17.42
C CYS A 131 3.28 -6.77 17.06
N ASN A 132 3.55 -7.01 15.78
CA ASN A 132 4.90 -7.31 15.32
C ASN A 132 5.66 -6.03 14.96
N LEU A 133 4.93 -4.94 14.70
CA LEU A 133 5.50 -3.66 14.36
C LEU A 133 6.16 -2.99 15.58
N SER A 134 5.53 -3.06 16.75
CA SER A 134 6.15 -2.58 18.00
C SER A 134 7.47 -3.28 18.27
N THR A 135 7.47 -4.61 18.21
CA THR A 135 8.68 -5.40 18.46
C THR A 135 9.78 -5.06 17.46
N ALA A 136 9.46 -4.99 16.17
CA ALA A 136 10.44 -4.69 15.12
C ALA A 136 11.00 -3.27 15.23
N VAL A 137 10.18 -2.27 15.57
CA VAL A 137 10.66 -0.89 15.79
C VAL A 137 11.59 -0.86 17.00
N ASP A 138 11.21 -1.47 18.11
CA ASP A 138 12.01 -1.47 19.34
C ASP A 138 13.37 -2.14 19.13
N GLU A 139 13.42 -3.27 18.41
CA GLU A 139 14.66 -3.97 18.07
C GLU A 139 15.62 -3.09 17.24
N ILE A 140 15.09 -2.40 16.21
CA ILE A 140 15.90 -1.54 15.35
C ILE A 140 16.37 -0.29 16.11
N MET A 141 15.49 0.33 16.91
CA MET A 141 15.85 1.48 17.74
C MET A 141 16.91 1.13 18.80
N ALA A 142 16.89 -0.09 19.33
CA ALA A 142 17.92 -0.59 20.23
C ALA A 142 19.28 -0.79 19.53
N ALA A 143 19.26 -1.27 18.28
CA ALA A 143 20.46 -1.45 17.46
C ALA A 143 21.02 -0.11 16.92
N GLU A 144 20.17 0.85 16.64
CA GLU A 144 20.51 2.18 16.11
C GLU A 144 19.91 3.31 16.96
N PRO A 145 20.52 3.65 18.12
CA PRO A 145 19.94 4.63 19.06
C PRO A 145 19.76 6.06 18.52
N HIS A 146 20.44 6.40 17.43
CA HIS A 146 20.33 7.70 16.76
C HIS A 146 19.33 7.71 15.60
N ALA A 147 18.68 6.58 15.31
CA ALA A 147 17.65 6.52 14.28
C ALA A 147 16.41 7.32 14.69
N GLU A 148 15.78 7.99 13.74
CA GLU A 148 14.51 8.66 13.98
C GLU A 148 13.37 7.64 13.96
N TYR A 149 12.56 7.60 15.02
CA TYR A 149 11.43 6.67 15.16
C TYR A 149 10.54 6.62 13.90
N ASN A 150 10.13 7.79 13.39
CA ASN A 150 9.25 7.87 12.21
C ASN A 150 9.90 7.28 10.96
N ARG A 151 11.23 7.40 10.84
CA ARG A 151 12.00 6.82 9.73
C ARG A 151 12.04 5.30 9.84
N VAL A 152 12.30 4.76 11.03
CA VAL A 152 12.33 3.30 11.28
C VAL A 152 10.94 2.69 11.04
N TRP A 153 9.89 3.28 11.62
CA TRP A 153 8.52 2.84 11.39
C TRP A 153 8.17 2.84 9.90
N ARG A 154 8.49 3.92 9.18
CA ARG A 154 8.19 4.02 7.74
C ARG A 154 8.97 3.01 6.92
N MET A 155 10.23 2.76 7.26
CA MET A 155 11.04 1.73 6.62
C MET A 155 10.39 0.36 6.73
N ILE A 156 9.88 -0.02 7.91
CA ILE A 156 9.19 -1.30 8.10
C ILE A 156 7.89 -1.33 7.28
N ILE A 157 7.08 -0.27 7.32
CA ILE A 157 5.83 -0.18 6.55
C ILE A 157 6.10 -0.28 5.04
N ASP A 158 7.16 0.34 4.54
CA ASP A 158 7.56 0.29 3.13
C ASP A 158 7.96 -1.14 2.70
N THR A 159 8.28 -2.05 3.62
CA THR A 159 8.46 -3.49 3.30
C THR A 159 7.15 -4.21 3.00
N LEU A 160 6.01 -3.68 3.46
CA LEU A 160 4.68 -4.27 3.31
C LEU A 160 3.88 -3.62 2.19
N VAL A 161 3.98 -2.29 2.08
CA VAL A 161 3.15 -1.49 1.18
C VAL A 161 3.97 -0.43 0.45
N TYR A 162 3.55 -0.07 -0.75
CA TYR A 162 4.16 1.02 -1.52
C TYR A 162 3.30 2.29 -1.41
N ILE A 163 3.70 3.19 -0.52
CA ILE A 163 3.02 4.49 -0.32
C ILE A 163 3.70 5.57 -1.16
N SER A 164 3.30 5.65 -2.44
CA SER A 164 3.67 6.76 -3.34
C SER A 164 3.18 8.08 -2.81
#